data_AF-A0A8B6XZ13-F1
#
_entry.id   AF-A0A8B6XZ13-F1
#
_cell.length_a   1.000
_cell.length_b   1.000
_cell.length_c   1.000
_cell.angle_alpha   90.00
_cell.angle_beta   90.00
_cell.angle_gamma   90.00
#
_symmetry.space_group_name_H-M   'P 1'
#
loop_
_entity.id
_entity.type
_entity.pdbx_description
1 polymer ?
#
loop_
_entity_poly.entity_id
_entity_poly.type
_entity_poly.pdbx_seq_one_letter_code
_entity_poly.pdbx_strand_id
1 'polypeptide(L)'
;MLEGVGTNSTISSFYARTVISSIYPSSISTSSSATTATTAFFLDNTSWLRYNECNDTVLCYYCMLMEMHYLSSLKCSEDVFTKIGFSNWKKGLQKIQKYQNTLSHRGAIENVKTVPSTTKDIGELLSKTHAEEKMESRAMLLIIITNIQFLARHGIALRGDYNTDKGYKEFNSNFSQLLNLRSKDNLALTKWMRKLQDKFTSAAIQNEILQIMGLTILRKITPNISEKWFTIMVDETTDQSNTEHMVICLR
;
A
#
# COMPACT_ATOMS: atom_id res chain seq x y z
N MET A 1 -12.60 -36.10 42.60
CA MET A 1 -11.30 -35.42 42.43
C MET A 1 -11.54 -34.18 41.58
N LEU A 2 -10.99 -33.08 42.05
CA LEU A 2 -11.28 -31.68 41.71
C LEU A 2 -10.90 -31.28 40.28
N GLU A 3 -11.64 -30.29 39.76
CA GLU A 3 -11.22 -29.06 39.03
C GLU A 3 -10.04 -29.15 38.02
N GLY A 4 -10.00 -28.48 36.87
CA GLY A 4 -10.76 -27.37 36.32
C GLY A 4 -9.98 -26.89 35.09
N VAL A 5 -10.61 -26.91 33.91
CA VAL A 5 -10.03 -26.40 32.66
C VAL A 5 -11.13 -25.62 31.95
N GLY A 6 -11.17 -24.31 32.13
CA GLY A 6 -12.19 -23.47 31.50
C GLY A 6 -12.23 -22.00 31.93
N THR A 7 -11.48 -21.62 32.96
CA THR A 7 -11.52 -20.25 33.51
C THR A 7 -10.38 -19.36 33.01
N ASN A 8 -9.25 -19.91 32.54
CA ASN A 8 -8.08 -19.09 32.24
C ASN A 8 -8.20 -18.23 30.97
N SER A 9 -8.90 -18.68 29.93
CA SER A 9 -9.06 -17.88 28.68
C SER A 9 -10.10 -16.76 28.83
N THR A 10 -11.21 -17.02 29.51
CA THR A 10 -12.26 -16.03 29.80
C THR A 10 -11.79 -14.98 30.80
N ILE A 11 -11.02 -15.38 31.83
CA ILE A 11 -10.40 -14.44 32.77
C ILE A 11 -9.33 -13.59 32.08
N SER A 12 -8.48 -14.17 31.23
CA SER A 12 -7.49 -13.39 30.45
C SER A 12 -8.15 -12.33 29.59
N SER A 13 -9.21 -12.70 28.85
CA SER A 13 -10.02 -11.79 28.03
C SER A 13 -10.70 -10.68 28.85
N PHE A 14 -11.21 -10.99 30.04
CA PHE A 14 -11.80 -9.99 30.93
C PHE A 14 -10.76 -8.99 31.46
N TYR A 15 -9.59 -9.47 31.88
CA TYR A 15 -8.48 -8.60 32.30
C TYR A 15 -7.92 -7.79 31.13
N ALA A 16 -7.81 -8.38 29.94
CA ALA A 16 -7.43 -7.68 28.71
C ALA A 16 -8.41 -6.54 28.44
N ARG A 17 -9.71 -6.82 28.43
CA ARG A 17 -10.78 -5.82 28.25
C ARG A 17 -10.75 -4.74 29.32
N THR A 18 -10.48 -5.08 30.58
CA THR A 18 -10.42 -4.12 31.70
C THR A 18 -9.19 -3.20 31.59
N VAL A 19 -8.02 -3.76 31.25
CA VAL A 19 -6.78 -3.01 31.05
C VAL A 19 -6.89 -2.16 29.78
N ILE A 20 -7.43 -2.71 28.69
CA ILE A 20 -7.68 -1.98 27.44
C ILE A 20 -8.74 -0.89 27.66
N SER A 21 -9.82 -1.13 28.41
CA SER A 21 -10.82 -0.09 28.72
C SER A 21 -10.26 1.03 29.61
N SER A 22 -9.23 0.74 30.42
CA SER A 22 -8.50 1.75 31.19
C SER A 22 -7.54 2.60 30.33
N ILE A 23 -7.13 2.07 29.18
CA ILE A 23 -6.19 2.69 28.23
C ILE A 23 -6.94 3.44 27.10
N TYR A 24 -8.02 2.83 26.61
CA TYR A 24 -8.97 3.37 25.65
C TYR A 24 -10.32 3.40 26.34
N PRO A 25 -10.70 4.54 26.97
CA PRO A 25 -12.05 4.68 27.50
C PRO A 25 -12.98 4.56 26.30
N SER A 26 -13.69 3.44 26.22
CA SER A 26 -14.89 3.39 25.40
C SER A 26 -15.78 4.51 25.91
N SER A 27 -16.28 5.33 25.01
CA SER A 27 -17.27 6.37 25.28
C SER A 27 -18.34 5.85 26.24
N ILE A 28 -18.30 6.23 27.51
CA ILE A 28 -19.36 5.94 28.47
C ILE A 28 -19.95 7.27 28.87
N SER A 29 -21.18 7.47 28.41
CA SER A 29 -22.14 8.41 28.98
C SER A 29 -22.13 8.31 30.50
N THR A 30 -21.95 9.47 31.16
CA THR A 30 -22.34 9.84 32.53
C THR A 30 -21.76 8.97 33.66
N SER A 31 -21.12 9.47 34.71
CA SER A 31 -21.06 10.79 35.35
C SER A 31 -20.00 10.71 36.45
N SER A 32 -18.95 11.53 36.41
CA SER A 32 -18.29 12.10 37.61
C SER A 32 -17.15 13.02 37.16
N SER A 33 -17.12 14.23 37.71
CA SER A 33 -16.30 15.36 37.26
C SER A 33 -14.79 15.22 37.55
N ALA A 34 -14.32 14.03 37.95
CA ALA A 34 -12.92 13.75 38.28
C ALA A 34 -12.25 12.75 37.33
N THR A 35 -12.98 12.10 36.41
CA THR A 35 -12.46 11.07 35.50
C THR A 35 -12.06 11.59 34.12
N THR A 36 -12.43 12.82 33.75
CA THR A 36 -12.20 13.38 32.41
C THR A 36 -10.76 13.84 32.17
N ALA A 37 -10.05 14.34 33.19
CA ALA A 37 -8.67 14.80 33.05
C ALA A 37 -7.65 13.63 33.00
N THR A 38 -7.87 12.59 33.79
CA THR A 38 -7.01 11.40 33.85
C THR A 38 -7.18 10.49 32.64
N THR A 39 -8.40 10.38 32.09
CA THR A 39 -8.66 9.63 30.85
C THR A 39 -8.08 10.32 29.60
N ALA A 40 -8.19 11.65 29.52
CA ALA A 40 -7.57 12.42 28.43
C ALA A 40 -6.03 12.35 28.47
N PHE A 41 -5.43 12.47 29.66
CA PHE A 41 -3.97 12.34 29.83
C PHE A 41 -3.44 10.94 29.46
N PHE A 42 -4.23 9.89 29.71
CA PHE A 42 -3.87 8.52 29.32
C PHE A 42 -4.02 8.31 27.81
N LEU A 43 -5.13 8.75 27.21
CA LEU A 43 -5.38 8.65 25.76
C LEU A 43 -4.26 9.29 24.91
N ASP A 44 -3.76 10.46 25.32
CA ASP A 44 -2.62 11.11 24.65
C ASP A 44 -1.31 10.31 24.85
N ASN A 45 -1.12 9.72 26.02
CA ASN A 45 0.09 8.96 26.39
C ASN A 45 0.11 7.50 25.91
N THR A 46 -0.99 6.95 25.40
CA THR A 46 -1.09 5.55 24.94
C THR A 46 -1.47 5.39 23.47
N SER A 47 -1.51 6.49 22.71
CA SER A 47 -1.77 6.53 21.25
C SER A 47 -0.85 5.62 20.41
N TRP A 48 0.27 5.17 20.97
CA TRP A 48 1.24 4.27 20.36
C TRP A 48 0.93 2.76 20.52
N LEU A 49 -0.02 2.36 21.37
CA LEU A 49 -0.39 0.96 21.60
C LEU A 49 -1.47 0.49 20.61
N ARG A 50 -1.24 -0.66 19.98
CA ARG A 50 -2.20 -1.35 19.10
C ARG A 50 -2.54 -2.72 19.67
N TYR A 51 -3.83 -3.01 19.76
CA TYR A 51 -4.34 -4.32 20.17
C TYR A 51 -4.52 -5.22 18.95
N ASN A 52 -4.11 -6.48 19.08
CA ASN A 52 -4.35 -7.53 18.10
C ASN A 52 -5.30 -8.56 18.71
N GLU A 53 -6.54 -8.59 18.21
CA GLU A 53 -7.61 -9.46 18.70
C GLU A 53 -7.32 -10.95 18.47
N CYS A 54 -6.65 -11.31 17.37
CA CYS A 54 -6.40 -12.71 17.02
C CYS A 54 -5.46 -13.39 18.01
N ASN A 55 -4.50 -12.64 18.57
CA ASN A 55 -3.46 -13.17 19.44
C ASN A 55 -3.63 -12.74 20.90
N ASP A 56 -4.66 -11.95 21.22
CA ASP A 56 -4.86 -11.28 22.52
C ASP A 56 -3.59 -10.58 23.04
N THR A 57 -2.95 -9.80 22.17
CA THR A 57 -1.68 -9.13 22.47
C THR A 57 -1.69 -7.65 22.14
N VAL A 58 -0.84 -6.88 22.82
CA VAL A 58 -0.60 -5.47 22.52
C VAL A 58 0.83 -5.24 22.06
N LEU A 59 0.94 -4.41 21.03
CA LEU A 59 2.18 -4.04 20.36
C LEU A 59 2.34 -2.51 20.35
N CYS A 60 3.58 -2.04 20.26
CA CYS A 60 3.88 -0.64 20.01
C CYS A 60 3.97 -0.39 18.50
N TYR A 61 3.07 0.42 17.97
CA TYR A 61 3.03 0.78 16.56
C TYR A 61 4.34 1.42 16.07
N TYR A 62 4.85 2.42 16.79
CA TYR A 62 6.05 3.16 16.39
C TYR A 62 7.31 2.29 16.43
N CYS A 63 7.46 1.45 17.46
CA CYS A 63 8.62 0.56 17.57
C CYS A 63 8.57 -0.56 16.53
N MET A 64 7.37 -1.08 16.21
CA MET A 64 7.19 -2.03 15.11
C MET A 64 7.58 -1.40 13.76
N LEU A 65 7.13 -0.17 13.48
CA LEU A 65 7.50 0.54 12.24
C LEU A 65 9.01 0.77 12.13
N MET A 66 9.67 1.16 13.23
CA MET A 66 11.11 1.37 13.25
C MET A 66 11.88 0.09 12.92
N GLU A 67 11.45 -1.05 13.46
CA GLU A 67 12.11 -2.33 13.19
C GLU A 67 11.87 -2.84 11.76
N MET A 68 10.71 -2.54 11.15
CA MET A 68 10.40 -2.96 9.77
C MET A 68 11.04 -2.08 8.70
N HIS A 69 11.11 -0.75 8.92
CA HIS A 69 11.43 0.20 7.85
C HIS A 69 12.76 0.93 8.03
N TYR A 70 13.37 0.91 9.22
CA TYR A 70 14.56 1.69 9.51
C TYR A 70 15.66 0.78 10.07
N LEU A 71 16.82 0.79 9.42
CA LEU A 71 18.06 0.21 9.95
C LEU A 71 18.56 1.06 11.11
N SER A 72 17.81 1.09 12.22
CA SER A 72 18.19 1.86 13.39
C SER A 72 19.20 1.09 14.23
N SER A 73 20.30 1.74 14.59
CA SER A 73 21.26 1.31 15.60
C SER A 73 20.64 1.19 17.01
N LEU A 74 19.42 1.73 17.20
CA LEU A 74 18.63 1.64 18.43
C LEU A 74 17.75 0.39 18.36
N LYS A 75 18.36 -0.79 18.46
CA LYS A 75 17.58 -2.03 18.66
C LYS A 75 16.70 -1.87 19.89
N CYS A 76 15.39 -2.04 19.71
CA CYS A 76 14.48 -2.16 20.83
C CYS A 76 14.87 -3.43 21.60
N SER A 77 15.28 -3.29 22.86
CA SER A 77 15.78 -4.41 23.66
C SER A 77 14.69 -5.41 24.07
N GLU A 78 13.41 -5.05 23.87
CA GLU A 78 12.26 -5.89 24.19
C GLU A 78 11.46 -6.25 22.93
N ASP A 79 11.71 -7.44 22.37
CA ASP A 79 10.94 -8.05 21.26
C ASP A 79 9.44 -8.23 21.62
N VAL A 80 9.10 -8.14 22.91
CA VAL A 80 7.76 -8.35 23.44
C VAL A 80 6.76 -7.32 22.92
N PHE A 81 7.17 -6.06 22.71
CA PHE A 81 6.27 -5.01 22.20
C PHE A 81 6.44 -4.74 20.70
N THR A 82 7.33 -5.46 20.00
CA THR A 82 7.56 -5.28 18.55
C THR A 82 7.19 -6.51 17.72
N LYS A 83 7.63 -7.72 18.11
CA LYS A 83 7.42 -8.96 17.35
C LYS A 83 6.42 -9.93 17.99
N ILE A 84 6.55 -10.15 19.29
CA ILE A 84 5.84 -11.24 19.98
C ILE A 84 4.44 -10.79 20.43
N GLY A 85 4.34 -9.55 20.91
CA GLY A 85 3.14 -9.01 21.52
C GLY A 85 3.08 -9.29 23.03
N PHE A 86 2.64 -8.28 23.79
CA PHE A 86 2.47 -8.40 25.23
C PHE A 86 1.05 -8.87 25.58
N SER A 87 0.93 -9.97 26.32
CA SER A 87 -0.37 -10.56 26.73
C SER A 87 -0.51 -10.78 28.24
N ASN A 88 0.49 -10.42 29.07
CA ASN A 88 0.41 -10.63 30.53
C ASN A 88 -0.32 -9.47 31.24
N TRP A 89 -1.64 -9.48 31.14
CA TRP A 89 -2.51 -8.41 31.63
C TRP A 89 -2.42 -8.13 33.13
N LYS A 90 -2.09 -9.13 33.95
CA LYS A 90 -1.92 -8.98 35.41
C LYS A 90 -0.86 -7.96 35.80
N LYS A 91 0.17 -7.80 34.96
CA LYS A 91 1.25 -6.81 35.14
C LYS A 91 1.31 -5.79 33.99
N GLY A 92 0.24 -5.71 33.18
CA GLY A 92 0.24 -4.95 31.94
C GLY A 92 0.47 -3.48 32.14
N LEU A 93 -0.26 -2.86 33.07
CA LEU A 93 -0.18 -1.41 33.31
C LEU A 93 1.23 -0.99 33.79
N GLN A 94 1.83 -1.75 34.72
CA GLN A 94 3.19 -1.50 35.20
C GLN A 94 4.24 -1.69 34.09
N LYS A 95 4.10 -2.75 33.27
CA LYS A 95 5.05 -3.04 32.20
C LYS A 95 4.94 -2.02 31.06
N ILE A 96 3.74 -1.59 30.69
CA ILE A 96 3.47 -0.55 29.69
C ILE A 96 4.05 0.80 30.14
N GLN A 97 3.82 1.20 31.39
CA GLN A 97 4.41 2.43 31.95
C GLN A 97 5.94 2.40 31.97
N LYS A 98 6.53 1.25 32.30
CA LYS A 98 7.99 1.07 32.22
C LYS A 98 8.47 1.15 30.78
N TYR A 99 7.77 0.53 29.84
CA TYR A 99 8.11 0.52 28.42
C TYR A 99 8.05 1.92 27.80
N GLN A 100 7.03 2.72 28.13
CA GLN A 100 6.89 4.11 27.67
C GLN A 100 8.14 4.97 28.00
N ASN A 101 8.83 4.64 29.09
CA ASN A 101 10.02 5.36 29.55
C ASN A 101 11.33 4.82 28.97
N THR A 102 11.29 3.79 28.12
CA THR A 102 12.50 3.26 27.48
C THR A 102 13.03 4.20 26.39
N LEU A 103 14.36 4.27 26.28
CA LEU A 103 15.03 5.07 25.24
C LEU A 103 14.65 4.62 23.83
N SER A 104 14.47 3.31 23.62
CA SER A 104 14.03 2.75 22.34
C SER A 104 12.64 3.25 21.95
N HIS A 105 11.70 3.28 22.88
CA HIS A 105 10.35 3.76 22.62
C HIS A 105 10.31 5.26 22.33
N ARG A 106 10.97 6.07 23.17
CA ARG A 106 11.05 7.52 22.96
C ARG A 106 11.74 7.88 21.65
N GLY A 107 12.86 7.23 21.35
CA GLY A 107 13.58 7.40 20.08
C GLY A 107 12.75 6.96 18.88
N ALA A 108 11.94 5.90 19.00
CA ALA A 108 11.03 5.49 17.93
C ALA A 108 9.92 6.53 17.67
N ILE A 109 9.30 7.06 18.72
CA ILE A 109 8.31 8.14 18.60
C ILE A 109 8.93 9.38 17.97
N GLU A 110 10.09 9.80 18.46
CA GLU A 110 10.78 10.99 17.96
C GLU A 110 11.17 10.83 16.51
N ASN A 111 11.73 9.68 16.11
CA ASN A 111 12.05 9.40 14.71
C ASN A 111 10.82 9.40 13.82
N VAL A 112 9.72 8.75 14.22
CA VAL A 112 8.50 8.74 13.39
C VAL A 112 7.84 10.13 13.32
N LYS A 113 7.97 10.96 14.37
CA LYS A 113 7.46 12.35 14.35
C LYS A 113 8.35 13.33 13.58
N THR A 114 9.67 13.13 13.61
CA THR A 114 10.65 14.02 12.96
C THR A 114 10.89 13.65 11.51
N VAL A 115 10.77 12.37 11.15
CA VAL A 115 10.79 11.93 9.76
C VAL A 115 9.46 12.34 9.13
N PRO A 116 9.45 13.28 8.16
CA PRO A 116 8.22 13.58 7.45
C PRO A 116 7.68 12.30 6.82
N SER A 117 6.37 12.10 6.89
CA SER A 117 5.64 10.93 6.34
C SER A 117 5.96 10.64 4.87
N THR A 118 6.48 11.65 4.18
CA THR A 118 7.19 11.52 2.90
C THR A 118 8.67 11.78 3.13
N THR A 119 9.49 10.73 3.16
CA THR A 119 10.93 10.86 2.95
C THR A 119 11.14 11.50 1.58
N LYS A 120 11.56 12.78 1.58
CA LYS A 120 11.98 13.43 0.33
C LYS A 120 13.23 12.72 -0.16
N ASP A 121 13.32 12.54 -1.48
CA ASP A 121 14.52 11.97 -2.08
C ASP A 121 15.73 12.85 -1.70
N ILE A 122 16.87 12.23 -1.39
CA ILE A 122 18.06 12.97 -0.95
C ILE A 122 18.49 13.97 -2.04
N GLY A 123 18.36 13.62 -3.32
CA GLY A 123 18.60 14.52 -4.43
C GLY A 123 17.64 15.70 -4.48
N GLU A 124 16.38 15.51 -4.06
CA GLU A 124 15.35 16.55 -4.00
C GLU A 124 15.60 17.56 -2.88
N LEU A 125 16.24 17.13 -1.78
CA LEU A 125 16.69 18.02 -0.71
C LEU A 125 17.95 18.81 -1.10
N LEU A 126 18.85 18.17 -1.88
CA LEU A 126 20.13 18.73 -2.27
C LEU A 126 20.06 19.63 -3.51
N SER A 127 19.08 19.43 -4.40
CA SER A 127 18.96 20.20 -5.63
C SER A 127 17.52 20.47 -6.06
N LYS A 128 17.22 21.76 -6.26
CA LYS A 128 15.97 22.21 -6.88
C LYS A 128 15.82 21.70 -8.32
N THR A 129 16.92 21.59 -9.07
CA THR A 129 16.87 21.11 -10.46
C THR A 129 16.45 19.64 -10.53
N HIS A 130 16.88 18.82 -9.56
CA HIS A 130 16.50 17.41 -9.49
C HIS A 130 15.00 17.25 -9.23
N ALA A 131 14.44 18.10 -8.36
CA ALA A 131 13.01 18.14 -8.09
C ALA A 131 12.19 18.47 -9.35
N GLU A 132 12.63 19.46 -10.13
CA GLU A 132 12.00 19.89 -11.37
C GLU A 132 12.05 18.80 -12.44
N GLU A 133 13.21 18.17 -12.66
CA GLU A 133 13.37 17.06 -13.63
C GLU A 133 12.50 15.85 -13.30
N LYS A 134 12.37 15.51 -12.02
CA LYS A 134 11.51 14.43 -11.53
C LYS A 134 10.03 14.75 -11.78
N MET A 135 9.63 16.00 -11.53
CA MET A 135 8.26 16.45 -11.79
C MET A 135 7.94 16.37 -13.29
N GLU A 136 8.83 16.86 -14.15
CA GLU A 136 8.69 16.76 -15.61
C GLU A 136 8.59 15.30 -16.07
N SER A 137 9.48 14.43 -15.57
CA SER A 137 9.50 13.01 -15.94
C SER A 137 8.21 12.29 -15.54
N ARG A 138 7.66 12.60 -14.37
CA ARG A 138 6.36 12.07 -13.92
C ARG A 138 5.21 12.55 -14.81
N ALA A 139 5.22 13.82 -15.22
CA ALA A 139 4.22 14.35 -16.13
C ALA A 139 4.26 13.64 -17.50
N MET A 140 5.46 13.36 -18.03
CA MET A 140 5.61 12.62 -19.29
C MET A 140 5.17 11.16 -19.17
N LEU A 141 5.50 10.50 -18.06
CA LEU A 141 5.04 9.14 -17.79
C LEU A 141 3.50 9.08 -17.74
N LEU A 142 2.85 10.07 -17.12
CA LEU A 142 1.39 10.14 -17.06
C LEU A 142 0.76 10.27 -18.45
N ILE A 143 1.38 11.02 -19.36
CA ILE A 143 0.95 11.10 -20.75
C ILE A 143 1.03 9.73 -21.42
N ILE A 144 2.12 8.98 -21.22
CA ILE A 144 2.30 7.64 -21.79
C ILE A 144 1.24 6.67 -21.26
N ILE A 145 1.03 6.66 -19.93
CA ILE A 145 0.03 5.81 -19.28
C ILE A 145 -1.37 6.11 -19.82
N THR A 146 -1.76 7.40 -19.90
CA THR A 146 -3.09 7.79 -20.42
C THR A 146 -3.26 7.49 -21.91
N ASN A 147 -2.18 7.52 -22.68
CA ASN A 147 -2.18 7.13 -24.08
C ASN A 147 -2.43 5.62 -24.25
N ILE A 148 -1.72 4.78 -23.48
CA ILE A 148 -1.94 3.33 -23.43
C ILE A 148 -3.36 3.02 -22.95
N GLN A 149 -3.83 3.71 -21.90
CA GLN A 149 -5.17 3.54 -21.36
C GLN A 149 -6.25 3.78 -22.42
N PHE A 150 -6.09 4.84 -23.22
CA PHE A 150 -7.03 5.16 -24.30
C PHE A 150 -7.08 4.03 -25.31
N LEU A 151 -5.93 3.60 -25.84
CA LEU A 151 -5.87 2.53 -26.84
C LEU A 151 -6.43 1.21 -26.30
N ALA A 152 -6.06 0.84 -25.07
CA ALA A 152 -6.54 -0.37 -24.40
C ALA A 152 -8.06 -0.34 -24.19
N ARG A 153 -8.62 0.80 -23.74
CA ARG A 153 -10.07 0.94 -23.51
C ARG A 153 -10.87 0.80 -24.79
N HIS A 154 -10.32 1.24 -25.92
CA HIS A 154 -10.97 1.16 -27.23
C HIS A 154 -10.66 -0.14 -27.98
N GLY A 155 -9.88 -1.06 -27.42
CA GLY A 155 -9.47 -2.29 -28.10
C GLY A 155 -8.56 -2.05 -29.32
N ILE A 156 -7.88 -0.90 -29.37
CA ILE A 156 -6.99 -0.54 -30.47
C ILE A 156 -5.59 -1.10 -30.17
N ALA A 157 -5.04 -1.88 -31.11
CA ALA A 157 -3.70 -2.42 -30.97
C ALA A 157 -2.65 -1.30 -30.85
N LEU A 158 -1.80 -1.35 -29.83
CA LEU A 158 -0.78 -0.30 -29.59
C LEU A 158 0.19 -0.17 -30.76
N ARG A 159 0.61 -1.31 -31.33
CA ARG A 159 1.62 -1.38 -32.41
C ARG A 159 1.02 -1.27 -33.82
N GLY A 160 -0.30 -1.38 -33.96
CA GLY A 160 -0.95 -1.47 -35.27
C GLY A 160 -0.62 -2.79 -35.99
N ASP A 161 -0.58 -2.76 -37.32
CA ASP A 161 -0.16 -3.91 -38.14
C ASP A 161 1.36 -4.13 -37.99
N TYR A 162 1.75 -5.16 -37.25
CA TYR A 162 3.15 -5.52 -36.99
C TYR A 162 3.77 -6.36 -38.12
N ASN A 163 3.15 -6.47 -39.30
CA ASN A 163 3.73 -7.21 -40.42
C ASN A 163 5.10 -6.65 -40.83
N THR A 164 6.17 -7.30 -40.35
CA THR A 164 7.57 -6.92 -40.58
C THR A 164 7.91 -6.94 -42.08
N ASP A 165 7.28 -7.85 -42.82
CA ASP A 165 7.45 -8.02 -44.28
C ASP A 165 6.93 -6.83 -45.09
N LYS A 166 6.05 -5.99 -44.51
CA LYS A 166 5.49 -4.79 -45.16
C LYS A 166 6.26 -3.51 -44.81
N GLY A 167 7.43 -3.62 -44.19
CA GLY A 167 8.25 -2.46 -43.82
C GLY A 167 7.69 -1.71 -42.61
N TYR A 168 7.33 -2.45 -41.55
CA TYR A 168 6.90 -1.87 -40.27
C TYR A 168 7.87 -0.79 -39.78
N LYS A 169 7.35 0.39 -39.50
CA LYS A 169 8.06 1.47 -38.81
C LYS A 169 7.36 1.73 -37.49
N GLU A 170 8.09 1.68 -36.39
CA GLU A 170 7.55 1.95 -35.04
C GLU A 170 6.87 3.32 -34.93
N PHE A 171 7.31 4.29 -35.74
CA PHE A 171 6.68 5.61 -35.88
C PHE A 171 5.22 5.55 -36.37
N ASN A 172 4.86 4.52 -37.16
CA ASN A 172 3.51 4.34 -37.69
C ASN A 172 2.58 3.60 -36.73
N SER A 173 3.08 3.13 -35.58
CA SER A 173 2.22 2.49 -34.57
C SER A 173 1.14 3.44 -34.07
N ASN A 174 -0.02 2.89 -33.68
CA ASN A 174 -1.11 3.69 -33.12
C ASN A 174 -0.67 4.47 -31.87
N PHE A 175 0.18 3.85 -31.04
CA PHE A 175 0.80 4.50 -29.89
C PHE A 175 1.65 5.72 -30.29
N SER A 176 2.58 5.55 -31.23
CA SER A 176 3.45 6.64 -31.69
C SER A 176 2.67 7.76 -32.36
N GLN A 177 1.66 7.43 -33.18
CA GLN A 177 0.81 8.41 -33.84
C GLN A 177 -0.02 9.21 -32.82
N LEU A 178 -0.62 8.56 -31.83
CA LEU A 178 -1.36 9.25 -30.79
C LEU A 178 -0.46 10.09 -29.89
N LEU A 179 0.77 9.62 -29.60
CA LEU A 179 1.74 10.41 -28.85
C LEU A 179 2.18 11.66 -29.64
N ASN A 180 2.40 11.51 -30.95
CA ASN A 180 2.73 12.62 -31.86
C ASN A 180 1.56 13.59 -32.05
N LEU A 181 0.31 13.13 -31.99
CA LEU A 181 -0.85 14.02 -31.96
C LEU A 181 -0.82 14.89 -30.69
N ARG A 182 -0.63 14.26 -29.53
CA ARG A 182 -0.60 14.96 -28.23
C ARG A 182 0.59 15.91 -28.07
N SER A 183 1.69 15.67 -28.77
CA SER A 183 2.86 16.55 -28.70
C SER A 183 2.63 17.89 -29.38
N LYS A 184 1.74 17.95 -30.39
CA LYS A 184 1.35 19.20 -31.05
C LYS A 184 0.72 20.21 -30.08
N ASP A 185 -0.02 19.71 -29.10
CA ASP A 185 -0.69 20.55 -28.08
C ASP A 185 0.18 20.79 -26.85
N ASN A 186 1.31 20.10 -26.72
CA ASN A 186 2.16 20.15 -25.52
C ASN A 186 3.65 20.32 -25.88
N LEU A 187 4.13 21.56 -25.72
CA LEU A 187 5.53 21.93 -25.97
C LEU A 187 6.52 21.13 -25.11
N ALA A 188 6.17 20.82 -23.87
CA ALA A 188 7.03 20.04 -22.98
C ALA A 188 7.17 18.59 -23.48
N LEU A 189 6.08 17.99 -23.95
CA LEU A 189 6.11 16.66 -24.58
C LEU A 189 6.92 16.68 -25.88
N THR A 190 6.77 17.72 -26.70
CA THR A 190 7.60 17.90 -27.92
C THR A 190 9.09 18.00 -27.60
N LYS A 191 9.46 18.72 -26.53
CA LYS A 191 10.85 18.78 -26.05
C LYS A 191 11.32 17.42 -25.53
N TRP A 192 10.48 16.72 -24.78
CA TRP A 192 10.81 15.41 -24.21
C TRP A 192 11.00 14.34 -25.30
N MET A 193 10.16 14.31 -26.34
CA MET A 193 10.27 13.36 -27.45
C MET A 193 11.59 13.49 -28.23
N ARG A 194 12.22 14.67 -28.21
CA ARG A 194 13.54 14.92 -28.83
C ARG A 194 14.72 14.36 -28.04
N LYS A 195 14.54 13.99 -26.76
CA LYS A 195 15.60 13.31 -25.99
C LYS A 195 15.98 12.01 -26.71
N LEU A 196 17.24 11.56 -26.59
CA LEU A 196 17.68 10.29 -27.18
C LEU A 196 17.52 9.12 -26.19
N GLN A 197 17.67 9.41 -24.90
CA GLN A 197 17.60 8.44 -23.80
C GLN A 197 16.35 8.69 -22.94
N ASP A 198 16.09 7.79 -21.98
CA ASP A 198 15.01 7.88 -20.98
C ASP A 198 13.59 7.93 -21.55
N LYS A 199 13.37 7.23 -22.67
CA LYS A 199 12.03 7.09 -23.24
C LYS A 199 11.32 5.88 -22.67
N PHE A 200 10.25 6.13 -21.92
CA PHE A 200 9.32 5.10 -21.46
C PHE A 200 8.39 4.60 -22.59
N THR A 201 8.86 4.58 -23.83
CA THR A 201 8.05 4.26 -25.03
C THR A 201 8.30 2.87 -25.58
N SER A 202 9.22 2.09 -25.01
CA SER A 202 9.57 0.77 -25.55
C SER A 202 8.39 -0.20 -25.48
N ALA A 203 8.38 -1.17 -26.39
CA ALA A 203 7.38 -2.24 -26.42
C ALA A 203 7.27 -3.00 -25.09
N ALA A 204 8.40 -3.24 -24.40
CA ALA A 204 8.43 -3.91 -23.11
C ALA A 204 7.70 -3.10 -22.04
N ILE A 205 8.03 -1.80 -21.92
CA ILE A 205 7.40 -0.90 -20.95
C ILE A 205 5.89 -0.74 -21.22
N GLN A 206 5.50 -0.66 -22.49
CA GLN A 206 4.07 -0.62 -22.86
C GLN A 206 3.31 -1.86 -22.36
N ASN A 207 3.90 -3.05 -22.51
CA ASN A 207 3.29 -4.30 -22.06
C ASN A 207 3.23 -4.37 -20.53
N GLU A 208 4.27 -3.93 -19.83
CA GLU A 208 4.28 -3.86 -18.36
C GLU A 208 3.18 -2.93 -17.83
N ILE A 209 3.04 -1.73 -18.41
CA ILE A 209 1.97 -0.79 -18.04
C ILE A 209 0.60 -1.44 -18.26
N LEU A 210 0.40 -2.10 -19.40
CA LEU A 210 -0.86 -2.77 -19.71
C LEU A 210 -1.17 -3.91 -18.73
N GLN A 211 -0.16 -4.69 -18.36
CA GLN A 211 -0.28 -5.75 -17.36
C GLN A 211 -0.64 -5.18 -15.98
N ILE A 212 0.02 -4.11 -15.55
CA ILE A 212 -0.28 -3.44 -14.28
C ILE A 212 -1.72 -2.90 -14.27
N MET A 213 -2.17 -2.30 -15.37
CA MET A 213 -3.56 -1.85 -15.53
C MET A 213 -4.54 -3.01 -15.40
N GLY A 214 -4.32 -4.11 -16.12
CA GLY A 214 -5.16 -5.30 -16.05
C GLY A 214 -5.22 -5.89 -14.63
N LEU A 215 -4.07 -6.07 -13.98
CA LEU A 215 -3.99 -6.58 -12.61
C LEU A 215 -4.68 -5.65 -11.61
N THR A 216 -4.59 -4.33 -11.80
CA THR A 216 -5.25 -3.34 -10.94
C THR A 216 -6.76 -3.42 -11.07
N ILE A 217 -7.27 -3.58 -12.29
CA ILE A 217 -8.70 -3.78 -12.54
C ILE A 217 -9.17 -5.10 -11.90
N LEU A 218 -8.43 -6.19 -12.12
CA LEU A 218 -8.74 -7.49 -11.53
C LEU A 218 -8.82 -7.40 -10.00
N ARG A 219 -7.80 -6.84 -9.34
CA ARG A 219 -7.79 -6.66 -7.86
C ARG A 219 -8.97 -5.85 -7.34
N LYS A 220 -9.48 -4.88 -8.12
CA LYS A 220 -10.67 -4.10 -7.75
C LYS A 220 -11.97 -4.87 -7.93
N ILE A 221 -12.04 -5.78 -8.89
CA ILE A 221 -13.24 -6.56 -9.19
C ILE A 221 -13.31 -7.84 -8.34
N THR A 222 -12.16 -8.47 -8.01
CA THR A 222 -12.10 -9.74 -7.27
C THR A 222 -12.96 -9.78 -6.00
N PRO A 223 -12.95 -8.76 -5.11
CA PRO A 223 -13.78 -8.77 -3.91
C PRO A 223 -15.29 -8.78 -4.20
N ASN A 224 -15.71 -8.21 -5.34
CA ASN A 224 -17.13 -8.19 -5.72
C ASN A 224 -17.64 -9.55 -6.22
N ILE A 225 -16.73 -10.42 -6.66
CA ILE A 225 -17.04 -11.75 -7.19
C ILE A 225 -17.03 -12.80 -6.07
N SER A 226 -16.16 -12.66 -5.07
CA SER A 226 -15.97 -13.70 -4.04
C SER A 226 -17.19 -14.00 -3.16
N GLU A 227 -18.17 -13.09 -3.11
CA GLU A 227 -19.36 -13.23 -2.28
C GLU A 227 -20.63 -13.60 -3.07
N LYS A 228 -20.52 -13.86 -4.37
CA LYS A 228 -21.68 -14.06 -5.26
C LYS A 228 -21.59 -15.34 -6.09
N TRP A 229 -22.75 -15.87 -6.44
CA TRP A 229 -22.88 -16.92 -7.45
C TRP A 229 -22.60 -16.33 -8.83
N PHE A 230 -21.82 -17.03 -9.64
CA PHE A 230 -21.52 -16.66 -11.01
C PHE A 230 -21.69 -17.87 -11.93
N THR A 231 -21.96 -17.60 -13.20
CA THR A 231 -21.99 -18.60 -14.27
C THR A 231 -20.74 -18.44 -15.13
N ILE A 232 -20.15 -19.57 -15.52
CA ILE A 232 -19.04 -19.60 -16.48
C ILE A 232 -19.62 -20.02 -17.83
N MET A 233 -19.42 -19.20 -18.85
CA MET A 233 -19.65 -19.58 -20.25
C MET A 233 -18.29 -19.83 -20.89
N VAL A 234 -18.16 -20.95 -21.58
CA VAL A 234 -16.96 -21.32 -22.34
C VAL A 234 -17.38 -21.54 -23.77
N ASP A 235 -16.71 -20.87 -24.69
CA ASP A 235 -16.89 -21.02 -26.13
C ASP A 235 -15.54 -21.36 -26.78
N GLU A 236 -15.57 -22.25 -27.76
CA GLU A 236 -14.38 -22.75 -28.43
C GLU A 236 -14.55 -22.67 -29.95
N THR A 237 -13.56 -22.12 -30.62
CA THR A 237 -13.53 -22.02 -32.08
C THR A 237 -12.15 -22.40 -32.61
N THR A 238 -12.12 -23.13 -33.71
CA THR A 238 -10.88 -23.46 -34.43
C THR A 238 -10.67 -22.45 -35.56
N ASP A 239 -9.47 -21.87 -35.67
CA ASP A 239 -9.15 -20.97 -36.77
C ASP A 239 -8.67 -21.69 -38.04
N GLN A 240 -8.43 -20.93 -39.12
CA GLN A 240 -7.96 -21.48 -40.40
C GLN A 240 -6.55 -22.10 -40.34
N SER A 241 -5.81 -21.87 -39.25
CA SER A 241 -4.49 -22.44 -39.00
C SER A 241 -4.54 -23.73 -38.15
N ASN A 242 -5.75 -24.26 -37.89
CA ASN A 242 -6.01 -25.35 -36.95
C ASN A 242 -5.59 -25.04 -35.50
N THR A 243 -5.58 -23.76 -35.12
CA THR A 243 -5.36 -23.35 -33.74
C THR A 243 -6.71 -23.22 -33.04
N GLU A 244 -6.87 -23.87 -31.89
CA GLU A 244 -8.05 -23.77 -31.03
C GLU A 244 -7.97 -22.50 -30.18
N HIS A 245 -9.03 -21.69 -30.21
CA HIS A 245 -9.19 -20.50 -29.39
C HIS A 245 -10.36 -20.70 -28.43
N MET A 246 -10.09 -20.61 -27.13
CA MET A 246 -11.08 -20.72 -26.07
C MET A 246 -11.35 -19.36 -25.44
N VAL A 247 -12.63 -18.98 -25.36
CA VAL A 247 -13.08 -17.76 -24.70
C VAL A 247 -13.86 -18.14 -23.43
N ILE A 248 -13.43 -17.62 -22.30
CA ILE A 248 -14.09 -17.81 -21.01
C ILE A 248 -14.75 -16.50 -20.58
N CYS A 249 -16.07 -16.53 -20.36
CA CYS A 249 -16.85 -15.40 -19.87
C CYS A 249 -17.42 -15.72 -18.49
N LEU A 250 -17.20 -14.81 -17.53
CA LEU A 250 -17.78 -14.85 -16.19
C LEU A 250 -19.01 -13.93 -16.18
N ARG A 251 -20.18 -14.46 -15.80
CA ARG A 251 -21.45 -13.73 -15.73
C ARG A 251 -22.10 -13.80 -14.35
#